data_AF-A0A7C5L2B1-F1
#
_entry.id   AF-A0A7C5L2B1-F1
#
_cell.length_a   1.000
_cell.length_b   1.000
_cell.length_c   1.000
_cell.angle_alpha   90.00
_cell.angle_beta   90.00
_cell.angle_gamma   90.00
#
_symmetry.space_group_name_H-M   'P 1'
#
loop_
_entity.id
_entity.type
_entity.pdbx_description
1 polymer ?
#
loop_
_entity_poly.entity_id
_entity_poly.type
_entity_poly.pdbx_seq_one_letter_code
_entity_poly.pdbx_strand_id
1 'polypeptide(L)' 'MTYPRVVEEKDRIVVIYSDEPVHSQEEDDGILLFFSRDGEIVKIVIPKDEEHHLLFL' A
#
# COMPACT_ATOMS: atom_id res chain seq x y z
N MET A 1 -13.73 -1.35 -11.20
CA MET A 1 -12.33 -1.17 -11.65
C MET A 1 -11.61 -2.51 -11.48
N THR A 2 -10.51 -2.77 -12.19
CA THR A 2 -9.74 -4.01 -11.99
C THR A 2 -8.65 -3.75 -10.97
N TYR A 3 -8.69 -4.48 -9.86
CA TYR A 3 -7.69 -4.46 -8.79
C TYR A 3 -6.84 -5.74 -8.84
N PRO A 4 -5.60 -5.70 -8.34
CA PRO A 4 -4.91 -4.55 -7.76
C PRO A 4 -4.41 -3.55 -8.81
N ARG A 5 -4.35 -2.27 -8.44
CA ARG A 5 -3.75 -1.20 -9.24
C ARG A 5 -2.48 -0.72 -8.55
N VAL A 6 -1.35 -0.73 -9.28
CA VAL A 6 -0.09 -0.18 -8.80
C VAL A 6 0.11 1.22 -9.38
N VAL A 7 0.43 2.18 -8.54
CA VAL A 7 0.78 3.56 -8.89
C VAL A 7 2.16 3.83 -8.35
N GLU A 8 3.11 4.04 -9.25
CA GLU A 8 4.47 4.36 -8.89
C GLU A 8 4.66 5.89 -8.87
N GLU A 9 4.98 6.43 -7.70
CA GLU A 9 5.35 7.84 -7.52
C GLU A 9 6.87 7.99 -7.39
N LYS A 10 7.35 9.22 -7.36
CA LYS A 10 8.79 9.52 -7.27
C LYS A 10 9.41 8.94 -6.00
N ASP A 11 8.73 9.08 -4.86
CA ASP A 11 9.26 8.76 -3.54
C ASP A 11 8.57 7.55 -2.88
N ARG A 12 7.61 6.92 -3.56
CA ARG A 12 6.83 5.78 -3.04
C ARG A 12 6.15 4.96 -4.13
N ILE A 13 5.72 3.77 -3.78
CA ILE A 13 4.84 2.90 -4.59
C ILE A 13 3.53 2.76 -3.84
N VAL A 14 2.40 2.95 -4.52
CA VAL A 14 1.06 2.80 -3.95
C VAL A 14 0.36 1.64 -4.63
N VAL A 15 0.01 0.61 -3.88
CA VAL A 15 -0.78 -0.54 -4.36
C VAL A 15 -2.21 -0.40 -3.84
N ILE A 16 -3.18 -0.31 -4.73
CA ILE A 16 -4.60 -0.12 -4.40
C ILE A 16 -5.34 -1.42 -4.68
N TYR A 17 -6.02 -1.96 -3.67
CA TYR A 17 -6.76 -3.20 -3.71
C TYR A 17 -8.29 -3.00 -3.78
N SER A 18 -8.79 -1.84 -3.34
CA SER A 18 -10.21 -1.49 -3.34
C SER A 18 -10.41 0.03 -3.45
N ASP A 19 -11.58 0.46 -3.92
CA ASP A 19 -12.07 1.85 -3.86
C ASP A 19 -12.83 2.16 -2.57
N GLU A 20 -12.93 1.19 -1.67
CA GLU A 20 -13.53 1.41 -0.36
C GLU A 20 -12.84 2.51 0.44
N PRO A 21 -13.59 3.23 1.30
CA PRO A 21 -13.02 4.24 2.14
C PRO A 21 -12.08 3.62 3.17
N VAL A 22 -10.91 4.23 3.30
CA VAL A 22 -9.96 3.93 4.38
C VAL A 22 -10.61 4.25 5.73
N HIS A 23 -10.64 3.26 6.62
CA HIS A 23 -11.11 3.42 7.99
C HIS A 23 -9.96 3.55 8.99
N SER A 24 -8.90 2.74 8.82
CA SER A 24 -7.71 2.75 9.66
C SER A 24 -6.45 2.59 8.83
N GLN A 25 -5.31 2.91 9.45
CA GLN A 25 -3.99 2.67 8.89
C GLN A 25 -3.05 2.12 9.95
N GLU A 26 -2.09 1.31 9.51
CA GLU A 26 -0.99 0.80 10.30
C GLU A 26 0.32 1.05 9.56
N GLU A 27 1.41 1.22 10.31
CA GLU A 27 2.76 1.33 9.77
C GLU A 27 3.57 0.13 10.24
N ASP A 28 4.16 -0.58 9.29
CA ASP A 28 5.03 -1.73 9.54
C ASP A 28 6.30 -1.58 8.70
N ASP A 29 7.45 -1.44 9.36
CA ASP A 29 8.75 -1.27 8.71
C ASP A 29 8.78 -0.16 7.63
N GLY A 30 8.13 0.98 7.92
CA GLY A 30 8.00 2.11 6.99
C GLY A 30 6.93 1.93 5.90
N ILE A 31 6.37 0.74 5.75
CA ILE A 31 5.25 0.46 4.84
C ILE A 31 3.94 0.86 5.53
N LEU A 32 3.12 1.65 4.86
CA LEU A 32 1.79 2.04 5.35
C LEU A 32 0.73 1.11 4.78
N LEU A 33 0.03 0.41 5.65
CA LEU A 33 -1.11 -0.47 5.36
C LEU A 33 -2.39 0.30 5.66
N PHE A 34 -3.36 0.27 4.75
CA PHE A 34 -4.65 0.95 4.93
C PHE A 34 -5.78 -0.07 4.85
N PHE A 35 -6.71 -0.01 5.80
CA PHE A 35 -7.77 -1.00 5.95
C PHE A 35 -9.16 -0.38 5.81
N SER A 36 -10.10 -1.19 5.33
CA SER A 36 -11.53 -0.89 5.32
C SER A 36 -12.10 -1.04 6.72
N ARG A 37 -13.38 -0.70 6.90
CA ARG A 37 -14.06 -0.89 8.18
C ARG A 37 -14.15 -2.36 8.60
N ASP A 38 -14.18 -3.27 7.63
CA ASP A 38 -14.29 -4.72 7.84
C ASP A 38 -12.91 -5.38 8.06
N GLY A 39 -11.83 -4.60 8.05
CA GLY A 39 -10.46 -5.06 8.26
C GLY A 39 -9.76 -5.58 7.00
N GLU A 40 -10.35 -5.38 5.82
CA GLU A 40 -9.73 -5.76 4.54
C GLU A 40 -8.73 -4.69 4.08
N ILE A 41 -7.65 -5.10 3.39
CA ILE A 41 -6.65 -4.15 2.87
C ILE A 41 -7.25 -3.36 1.70
N VAL A 42 -7.29 -2.04 1.84
CA VAL A 42 -7.73 -1.09 0.81
C VAL A 42 -6.57 -0.66 -0.07
N LYS A 43 -5.43 -0.32 0.53
CA LYS A 43 -4.21 0.05 -0.18
C LYS A 43 -2.97 -0.11 0.70
N ILE A 44 -1.81 -0.15 0.05
CA ILE A 44 -0.50 -0.21 0.67
C ILE A 44 0.35 0.91 0.06
N VAL A 45 1.12 1.62 0.89
CA VAL A 45 2.10 2.62 0.44
C VAL A 45 3.47 2.20 0.92
N ILE A 46 4.35 1.92 -0.03
CA ILE A 46 5.72 1.49 0.20
C ILE A 46 6.63 2.69 -0.11
N PRO A 47 7.31 3.28 0.88
CA PRO A 47 8.29 4.34 0.61
C PRO A 47 9.44 3.78 -0.22
N LYS A 48 9.95 4.58 -1.15
CA LYS A 48 11.15 4.24 -1.90
C LYS A 48 12.36 4.80 -1.16
N ASP A 49 12.83 4.11 -0.13
CA ASP A 49 14.18 4.39 0.39
C ASP A 49 15.24 3.68 -0.45
N GLU A 50 16.46 4.22 -0.44
CA GLU A 50 17.62 3.70 -1.17
C GLU A 50 18.01 2.25 -0.76
N GLU A 51 17.48 1.73 0.35
CA GLU A 51 17.79 0.39 0.90
C GLU A 51 16.68 -0.66 0.71
N HIS A 52 15.55 -0.37 0.06
CA HIS A 52 14.51 -1.38 -0.16
C HIS A 52 14.87 -2.27 -1.36
N HIS A 53 15.69 -3.28 -1.11
CA HIS A 53 15.88 -4.42 -2.00
C HIS A 53 14.51 -5.06 -2.26
N LEU A 54 14.04 -5.02 -3.51
CA LEU A 54 12.87 -5.75 -3.96
C LEU A 54 12.99 -7.22 -3.53
N LEU A 55 12.21 -7.64 -2.53
CA LEU A 55 12.07 -9.04 -2.16
C LEU A 55 11.21 -9.73 -3.22
N PHE A 56 11.87 -10.43 -4.14
CA PHE A 56 11.22 -11.44 -4.98
C PHE A 56 11.12 -12.73 -4.16
N LEU A 57 9.89 -13.14 -3.82
CA LEU A 57 9.55 -14.49 -3.35
C LEU A 57 9.37 -15.43 -4.54
#